data_AF-A0A1T4ML20-F1
#
_entry.id   AF-A0A1T4ML20-F1
#
_cell.length_a   1.000
_cell.length_b   1.000
_cell.length_c   1.000
_cell.angle_alpha   90.00
_cell.angle_beta   90.00
_cell.angle_gamma   90.00
#
_symmetry.space_group_name_H-M   'P 1'
#
loop_
_entity.id
_entity.type
_entity.pdbx_description
1 polymer ?
#
loop_
_entity_poly.entity_id
_entity_poly.type
_entity_poly.pdbx_seq_one_letter_code
_entity_poly.pdbx_strand_id
1 'polypeptide(L)'
;MEVQQVAASYKIGGCVYTDFSGIQIINNLYSFASKYNNCDIYVDFSELRFMDANLFALFNACVYRLNKEKKVRLRTNFDHLSRKFDIFFKNGAIRDKQYEFVDSNGTTIPFAIFYGSQQDEFYQYVQSKLLPNNGFNPIPENIKVNIQAGLSEIHQNIRHAQTEDPLFICGQHFPTKKELKLTLVDLGCGYLEPIRKFTSGAISTDIEAIRWALTGYNSIDLAEFKGGMGLKVIRNYCSGSGGTFQICSGTGFWDSYQERGNFKPNYVIDSSFKGTITNIIFKTN
;
A
#
# COMPACT_ATOMS: atom_id res chain seq x y z
N MET A 1 -29.81 -18.31 -1.84
CA MET A 1 -29.24 -17.03 -2.28
C MET A 1 -29.09 -17.12 -3.78
N GLU A 2 -29.78 -16.28 -4.53
CA GLU A 2 -29.64 -16.22 -5.99
C GLU A 2 -28.16 -16.04 -6.35
N VAL A 3 -27.65 -16.90 -7.23
CA VAL A 3 -26.33 -16.72 -7.85
C VAL A 3 -26.46 -15.49 -8.73
N GLN A 4 -26.04 -14.33 -8.21
CA GLN A 4 -26.01 -13.11 -9.01
C GLN A 4 -25.11 -13.36 -10.22
N GLN A 5 -25.70 -13.24 -11.42
CA GLN A 5 -24.99 -13.44 -12.68
C GLN A 5 -23.81 -12.45 -12.74
N VAL A 6 -22.61 -12.97 -12.99
CA VAL A 6 -21.41 -12.16 -13.15
C VAL A 6 -21.60 -11.26 -14.38
N ALA A 7 -21.45 -9.95 -14.21
CA ALA A 7 -21.65 -8.97 -15.28
C ALA A 7 -20.45 -8.88 -16.23
N ALA A 8 -19.23 -9.15 -15.73
CA ALA A 8 -18.01 -9.12 -16.52
C ALA A 8 -16.89 -9.95 -15.88
N SER A 9 -15.87 -10.29 -16.66
CA SER A 9 -14.67 -10.96 -16.18
C SER A 9 -13.41 -10.15 -16.48
N TYR A 10 -12.46 -10.10 -15.54
CA TYR A 10 -11.14 -9.49 -15.71
C TYR A 10 -10.05 -10.50 -15.34
N LYS A 11 -9.03 -10.65 -16.19
CA LYS A 11 -7.94 -11.59 -15.96
C LYS A 11 -6.70 -10.88 -15.44
N ILE A 12 -6.09 -11.42 -14.38
CA ILE A 12 -4.77 -11.00 -13.88
C ILE A 12 -3.77 -12.10 -14.21
N GLY A 13 -2.83 -11.79 -15.11
CA GLY A 13 -1.78 -12.71 -15.54
C GLY A 13 -0.38 -12.27 -15.13
N GLY A 14 0.60 -13.17 -15.28
CA GLY A 14 2.02 -12.83 -15.14
C GLY A 14 2.49 -12.74 -13.69
N CYS A 15 3.35 -11.77 -13.39
CA CYS A 15 3.88 -11.55 -12.04
C CYS A 15 3.58 -10.12 -11.60
N VAL A 16 3.09 -9.96 -10.38
CA VAL A 16 2.74 -8.67 -9.79
C VAL A 16 3.73 -8.36 -8.66
N TYR A 17 4.68 -7.46 -8.92
CA TYR A 17 5.73 -7.08 -7.97
C TYR A 17 5.47 -5.72 -7.35
N THR A 18 6.10 -5.45 -6.21
CA THR A 18 6.08 -4.17 -5.49
C THR A 18 6.92 -3.13 -6.25
N ASP A 19 6.40 -2.72 -7.39
CA ASP A 19 6.96 -1.72 -8.28
C ASP A 19 5.84 -1.02 -9.07
N PHE A 20 6.23 -0.10 -9.95
CA PHE A 20 5.31 0.59 -10.84
C PHE A 20 4.39 -0.35 -11.63
N SER A 21 4.94 -1.44 -12.19
CA SER A 21 4.19 -2.34 -13.06
C SER A 21 3.13 -3.12 -12.28
N GLY A 22 3.46 -3.61 -11.08
CA GLY A 22 2.49 -4.30 -10.23
C GLY A 22 1.38 -3.38 -9.72
N ILE A 23 1.70 -2.13 -9.37
CA ILE A 23 0.69 -1.12 -9.04
C ILE A 23 -0.23 -0.89 -10.25
N GLN A 24 0.33 -0.72 -11.45
CA GLN A 24 -0.44 -0.49 -12.67
C GLN A 24 -1.39 -1.66 -12.98
N ILE A 25 -0.97 -2.92 -12.77
CA ILE A 25 -1.83 -4.09 -12.98
C ILE A 25 -3.07 -4.03 -12.08
N ILE A 26 -2.92 -3.66 -10.80
CA ILE A 26 -4.03 -3.57 -9.85
C ILE A 26 -4.91 -2.34 -10.16
N ASN A 27 -4.31 -1.22 -10.56
CA ASN A 27 -5.05 -0.02 -10.99
C ASN A 27 -5.84 -0.25 -12.28
N ASN A 28 -5.34 -1.09 -13.20
CA ASN A 28 -6.07 -1.47 -14.40
C ASN A 28 -7.32 -2.30 -14.05
N LEU A 29 -7.21 -3.23 -13.09
CA LEU A 29 -8.39 -3.93 -12.55
C LEU A 29 -9.41 -2.93 -11.96
N TYR A 30 -8.95 -2.01 -11.12
CA TYR A 30 -9.83 -1.00 -10.51
C TYR A 30 -10.52 -0.15 -11.57
N SER A 31 -9.77 0.36 -12.55
CA SER A 31 -10.27 1.20 -13.64
C SER A 31 -11.21 0.45 -14.58
N PHE A 32 -11.02 -0.86 -14.75
CA PHE A 32 -11.97 -1.71 -15.46
C PHE A 32 -13.27 -1.87 -14.65
N ALA A 33 -13.16 -2.23 -13.37
CA ALA A 33 -14.29 -2.53 -12.52
C ALA A 33 -15.13 -1.29 -12.18
N SER A 34 -14.51 -0.11 -12.10
CA SER A 34 -15.18 1.16 -11.77
C SER A 34 -16.17 1.64 -12.85
N LYS A 35 -16.13 1.04 -14.05
CA LYS A 35 -17.09 1.27 -15.15
C LYS A 35 -18.46 0.62 -14.89
N TYR A 36 -18.55 -0.29 -13.92
CA TYR A 36 -19.76 -1.03 -13.59
C TYR A 36 -20.39 -0.53 -12.29
N ASN A 37 -21.67 -0.88 -12.08
CA ASN A 37 -22.41 -0.55 -10.87
C ASN A 37 -23.35 -1.70 -10.50
N ASN A 38 -23.56 -1.94 -9.20
CA ASN A 38 -24.53 -2.91 -8.65
C ASN A 38 -24.38 -4.33 -9.21
N CYS A 39 -23.16 -4.84 -9.38
CA CYS A 39 -22.93 -6.13 -10.02
C CYS A 39 -21.75 -6.90 -9.42
N ASP A 40 -21.64 -8.16 -9.80
CA ASP A 40 -20.48 -9.00 -9.51
C ASP A 40 -19.56 -9.04 -10.74
N ILE A 41 -18.25 -8.87 -10.51
CA ILE A 41 -17.21 -9.03 -11.53
C ILE A 41 -16.33 -10.21 -11.14
N TYR A 42 -16.11 -11.13 -12.06
CA TYR A 42 -15.22 -12.26 -11.83
C TYR A 42 -13.77 -11.87 -12.14
N VAL A 43 -12.87 -12.08 -11.17
CA VAL A 43 -11.44 -11.86 -11.32
C VAL A 43 -10.77 -13.22 -11.50
N ASP A 44 -10.22 -13.45 -12.68
CA ASP A 44 -9.54 -14.68 -13.05
C ASP A 44 -8.03 -14.59 -12.74
N PHE A 45 -7.57 -15.44 -11.82
CA PHE A 45 -6.17 -15.58 -11.42
C PHE A 45 -5.50 -16.84 -11.99
N SER A 46 -6.11 -17.51 -12.97
CA SER A 46 -5.56 -18.72 -13.60
C SER A 46 -4.14 -18.52 -14.15
N GLU A 47 -3.89 -17.37 -14.77
CA GLU A 47 -2.61 -17.00 -15.38
C GLU A 47 -1.66 -16.22 -14.46
N LEU A 48 -2.08 -15.90 -13.23
CA LEU A 48 -1.19 -15.32 -12.24
C LEU A 48 -0.12 -16.36 -11.89
N ARG A 49 1.15 -15.99 -11.94
CA ARG A 49 2.29 -16.83 -11.54
C ARG A 49 2.82 -16.45 -10.17
N PHE A 50 2.80 -15.17 -9.84
CA PHE A 50 3.30 -14.66 -8.57
C PHE A 50 2.70 -13.29 -8.28
N MET A 51 2.41 -13.01 -7.01
CA MET A 51 2.12 -11.66 -6.53
C MET A 51 2.77 -11.46 -5.17
N ASP A 52 3.49 -10.35 -5.02
CA ASP A 52 3.99 -9.90 -3.72
C ASP A 52 2.79 -9.67 -2.79
N ALA A 53 2.69 -10.41 -1.67
CA ALA A 53 1.47 -10.43 -0.86
C ALA A 53 1.19 -9.10 -0.14
N ASN A 54 2.18 -8.22 0.05
CA ASN A 54 1.97 -6.87 0.59
C ASN A 54 1.03 -6.03 -0.29
N LEU A 55 0.96 -6.31 -1.60
CA LEU A 55 0.05 -5.62 -2.51
C LEU A 55 -1.44 -5.96 -2.28
N PHE A 56 -1.76 -6.92 -1.40
CA PHE A 56 -3.14 -7.09 -0.93
C PHE A 56 -3.67 -5.89 -0.16
N ALA A 57 -2.81 -5.01 0.36
CA ALA A 57 -3.24 -3.71 0.87
C ALA A 57 -3.93 -2.88 -0.24
N LEU A 58 -3.27 -2.72 -1.41
CA LEU A 58 -3.84 -2.01 -2.56
C LEU A 58 -5.05 -2.74 -3.14
N PHE A 59 -4.95 -4.06 -3.32
CA PHE A 59 -6.07 -4.84 -3.86
C PHE A 59 -7.34 -4.68 -3.01
N ASN A 60 -7.22 -4.79 -1.67
CA ASN A 60 -8.37 -4.61 -0.78
C ASN A 60 -8.85 -3.15 -0.70
N ALA A 61 -7.96 -2.17 -0.79
CA ALA A 61 -8.34 -0.76 -0.89
C ALA A 61 -9.21 -0.52 -2.14
N CYS A 62 -8.85 -1.11 -3.29
CA CYS A 62 -9.64 -1.09 -4.51
C CYS A 62 -11.00 -1.79 -4.33
N VAL A 63 -11.02 -3.00 -3.75
CA VAL A 63 -12.26 -3.76 -3.49
C VAL A 63 -13.21 -2.97 -2.59
N TYR A 64 -12.69 -2.39 -1.51
CA TYR A 64 -13.45 -1.59 -0.56
C TYR A 64 -14.12 -0.42 -1.27
N ARG A 65 -13.36 0.36 -2.05
CA ARG A 65 -13.92 1.52 -2.74
C ARG A 65 -14.95 1.13 -3.79
N LEU A 66 -14.68 0.11 -4.61
CA LEU A 66 -15.62 -0.40 -5.61
C LEU A 66 -16.95 -0.83 -4.95
N ASN A 67 -16.88 -1.47 -3.78
CA ASN A 67 -18.07 -1.86 -3.05
C ASN A 67 -18.82 -0.65 -2.49
N LYS A 68 -18.12 0.27 -1.81
CA LYS A 68 -18.70 1.46 -1.18
C LYS A 68 -19.37 2.40 -2.18
N GLU A 69 -18.67 2.74 -3.26
CA GLU A 69 -19.11 3.77 -4.21
C GLU A 69 -20.01 3.24 -5.32
N LYS A 70 -19.79 1.99 -5.75
CA LYS A 70 -20.43 1.42 -6.95
C LYS A 70 -21.26 0.18 -6.68
N LYS A 71 -21.24 -0.36 -5.45
CA LYS A 71 -21.85 -1.65 -5.11
C LYS A 71 -21.36 -2.79 -6.02
N VAL A 72 -20.12 -2.69 -6.49
CA VAL A 72 -19.44 -3.73 -7.27
C VAL A 72 -18.74 -4.68 -6.30
N ARG A 73 -18.90 -5.99 -6.50
CA ARG A 73 -18.18 -7.02 -5.75
C ARG A 73 -17.29 -7.81 -6.68
N LEU A 74 -16.04 -8.02 -6.25
CA LEU A 74 -15.12 -8.90 -6.96
C LEU A 74 -15.32 -10.33 -6.47
N ARG A 75 -15.52 -11.26 -7.40
CA ARG A 75 -15.63 -12.70 -7.17
C ARG A 75 -14.43 -13.39 -7.79
N THR A 76 -14.02 -14.51 -7.23
CA THR A 76 -12.91 -15.32 -7.76
C THR A 76 -13.10 -16.76 -7.35
N ASN A 77 -12.32 -17.66 -7.96
CA ASN A 77 -12.26 -19.06 -7.58
C ASN A 77 -11.31 -19.24 -6.37
N PHE A 78 -11.87 -19.31 -5.16
CA PHE A 78 -11.09 -19.53 -3.93
C PHE A 78 -10.41 -20.90 -3.87
N ASP A 79 -10.96 -21.93 -4.50
CA ASP A 79 -10.28 -23.23 -4.61
C ASP A 79 -8.97 -23.13 -5.41
N HIS A 80 -8.97 -22.36 -6.50
CA HIS A 80 -7.76 -22.11 -7.28
C HIS A 80 -6.75 -21.26 -6.50
N LEU A 81 -7.21 -20.17 -5.88
CA LEU A 81 -6.33 -19.28 -5.10
C LEU A 81 -5.74 -19.97 -3.88
N SER A 82 -6.53 -20.73 -3.12
CA SER A 82 -6.07 -21.38 -1.88
C SER A 82 -5.00 -22.44 -2.13
N ARG A 83 -5.07 -23.16 -3.26
CA ARG A 83 -4.05 -24.15 -3.64
C ARG A 83 -2.74 -23.54 -4.15
N LYS A 84 -2.81 -22.41 -4.84
CA LYS A 84 -1.65 -21.80 -5.52
C LYS A 84 -1.02 -20.64 -4.75
N PHE A 85 -1.81 -19.92 -3.97
CA PHE A 85 -1.47 -18.67 -3.30
C PHE A 85 -2.03 -18.63 -1.87
N ASP A 86 -1.77 -19.68 -1.10
CA ASP A 86 -2.16 -19.80 0.31
C ASP A 86 -1.76 -18.58 1.17
N ILE A 87 -0.66 -17.90 0.81
CA ILE A 87 -0.17 -16.69 1.47
C ILE A 87 -1.22 -15.57 1.55
N PHE A 88 -2.15 -15.49 0.59
CA PHE A 88 -3.24 -14.49 0.58
C PHE A 88 -4.31 -14.75 1.64
N PHE A 89 -4.37 -15.99 2.14
CA PHE A 89 -5.24 -16.39 3.24
C PHE A 89 -4.46 -16.35 4.57
N LYS A 90 -3.19 -16.78 4.56
CA LYS A 90 -2.31 -16.73 5.75
C LYS A 90 -2.14 -15.32 6.31
N ASN A 91 -2.04 -14.30 5.44
CA ASN A 91 -1.96 -12.91 5.89
C ASN A 91 -3.31 -12.33 6.36
N GLY A 92 -4.43 -13.07 6.21
CA GLY A 92 -5.75 -12.63 6.62
C GLY A 92 -6.41 -11.58 5.73
N ALA A 93 -5.87 -11.33 4.54
CA ALA A 93 -6.45 -10.42 3.54
C ALA A 93 -7.65 -11.04 2.83
N ILE A 94 -7.63 -12.35 2.59
CA ILE A 94 -8.81 -13.13 2.20
C ILE A 94 -9.27 -13.90 3.43
N ARG A 95 -10.52 -13.69 3.84
CA ARG A 95 -11.14 -14.39 4.98
C ARG A 95 -12.34 -15.18 4.50
N ASP A 96 -12.23 -16.49 4.55
CA ASP A 96 -13.31 -17.43 4.24
C ASP A 96 -13.26 -18.60 5.22
N LYS A 97 -14.41 -18.99 5.77
CA LYS A 97 -14.52 -20.03 6.81
C LYS A 97 -14.09 -21.41 6.30
N GLN A 98 -14.12 -21.64 5.00
CA GLN A 98 -13.70 -22.90 4.39
C GLN A 98 -12.17 -22.99 4.25
N TYR A 99 -11.46 -21.86 4.30
CA TYR A 99 -10.05 -21.75 3.95
C TYR A 99 -9.27 -21.07 5.08
N GLU A 100 -9.11 -21.76 6.20
CA GLU A 100 -8.28 -21.31 7.33
C GLU A 100 -6.84 -21.78 7.17
N PHE A 101 -5.91 -20.83 7.10
CA PHE A 101 -4.49 -21.09 6.98
C PHE A 101 -3.72 -20.47 8.13
N VAL A 102 -2.74 -21.20 8.64
CA VAL A 102 -1.80 -20.72 9.65
C VAL A 102 -0.50 -20.31 8.98
N ASP A 103 0.04 -19.15 9.35
CA ASP A 103 1.39 -18.75 8.95
C ASP A 103 2.44 -19.53 9.76
N SER A 104 2.75 -20.74 9.31
CA SER A 104 3.77 -21.60 9.92
C SER A 104 5.18 -21.05 9.82
N ASN A 105 5.43 -20.14 8.87
CA ASN A 105 6.78 -19.65 8.57
C ASN A 105 7.07 -18.30 9.24
N GLY A 106 6.06 -17.65 9.82
CA GLY A 106 6.19 -16.32 10.42
C GLY A 106 6.61 -15.25 9.41
N THR A 107 6.27 -15.44 8.13
CA THR A 107 6.67 -14.53 7.05
C THR A 107 5.60 -13.49 6.72
N THR A 108 4.41 -13.59 7.30
CA THR A 108 3.34 -12.63 7.07
C THR A 108 3.46 -11.44 8.00
N ILE A 109 3.17 -10.25 7.46
CA ILE A 109 2.71 -9.12 8.26
C ILE A 109 1.20 -9.03 7.97
N PRO A 110 0.33 -9.38 8.94
CA PRO A 110 -1.09 -9.57 8.68
C PRO A 110 -1.77 -8.34 8.08
N PHE A 111 -2.66 -8.55 7.12
CA PHE A 111 -3.52 -7.50 6.60
C PHE A 111 -4.36 -6.88 7.72
N ALA A 112 -4.40 -5.55 7.76
CA ALA A 112 -5.21 -4.79 8.70
C ALA A 112 -5.71 -3.49 8.07
N ILE A 113 -6.77 -2.95 8.67
CA ILE A 113 -7.35 -1.66 8.32
C ILE A 113 -7.41 -0.76 9.55
N PHE A 114 -7.13 0.53 9.38
CA PHE A 114 -7.14 1.50 10.46
C PHE A 114 -7.77 2.81 10.02
N TYR A 115 -8.76 3.30 10.75
CA TYR A 115 -9.31 4.63 10.55
C TYR A 115 -8.38 5.70 11.15
N GLY A 116 -8.53 6.96 10.72
CA GLY A 116 -7.69 8.08 11.21
C GLY A 116 -7.81 8.38 12.72
N SER A 117 -8.84 7.85 13.37
CA SER A 117 -9.03 7.89 14.83
C SER A 117 -8.26 6.81 15.58
N GLN A 118 -7.81 5.75 14.90
CA GLN A 118 -7.26 4.54 15.52
C GLN A 118 -5.74 4.55 15.62
N GLN A 119 -5.19 5.61 16.22
CA GLN A 119 -3.74 5.79 16.33
C GLN A 119 -3.09 4.77 17.26
N ASP A 120 -3.73 4.46 18.39
CA ASP A 120 -3.20 3.52 19.37
C ASP A 120 -3.24 2.08 18.84
N GLU A 121 -4.30 1.70 18.13
CA GLU A 121 -4.40 0.38 17.51
C GLU A 121 -3.39 0.21 16.38
N PHE A 122 -3.15 1.24 15.58
CA PHE A 122 -2.10 1.23 14.57
C PHE A 122 -0.72 1.08 15.22
N TYR A 123 -0.45 1.85 16.29
CA TYR A 123 0.80 1.76 17.04
C TYR A 123 1.02 0.34 17.61
N GLN A 124 0.00 -0.22 18.25
CA GLN A 124 0.04 -1.58 18.80
C GLN A 124 0.21 -2.64 17.72
N TYR A 125 -0.40 -2.46 16.55
CA TYR A 125 -0.21 -3.36 15.42
C TYR A 125 1.26 -3.37 14.95
N VAL A 126 1.89 -2.20 14.80
CA VAL A 126 3.29 -2.12 14.40
C VAL A 126 4.19 -2.78 15.45
N GLN A 127 3.97 -2.49 16.74
CA GLN A 127 4.70 -3.08 17.88
C GLN A 127 4.56 -4.61 17.97
N SER A 128 3.37 -5.15 17.75
CA SER A 128 3.08 -6.56 18.02
C SER A 128 3.14 -7.46 16.78
N LYS A 129 3.02 -6.89 15.56
CA LYS A 129 2.94 -7.64 14.31
C LYS A 129 4.11 -7.36 13.35
N LEU A 130 4.55 -6.11 13.24
CA LEU A 130 5.62 -5.75 12.31
C LEU A 130 7.02 -5.91 12.91
N LEU A 131 7.31 -5.18 13.99
CA LEU A 131 8.66 -5.09 14.58
C LEU A 131 9.20 -6.40 15.16
N PRO A 132 8.36 -7.34 15.66
CA PRO A 132 8.82 -8.67 16.09
C PRO A 132 9.06 -9.64 14.94
N ASN A 133 8.68 -9.31 13.70
CA ASN A 133 8.84 -10.21 12.57
C ASN A 133 10.32 -10.54 12.33
N ASN A 134 10.62 -11.77 11.89
CA ASN A 134 11.98 -12.23 11.64
C ASN A 134 12.74 -11.36 10.62
N GLY A 135 12.05 -10.71 9.69
CA GLY A 135 12.66 -9.74 8.78
C GLY A 135 13.24 -8.50 9.47
N PHE A 136 12.82 -8.20 10.70
CA PHE A 136 13.36 -7.12 11.53
C PHE A 136 14.49 -7.57 12.46
N ASN A 137 14.96 -8.81 12.37
CA ASN A 137 16.10 -9.28 13.15
C ASN A 137 17.35 -9.32 12.25
N PRO A 138 18.47 -8.66 12.62
CA PRO A 138 18.79 -8.02 13.89
C PRO A 138 18.69 -6.47 13.84
N ILE A 139 17.68 -5.87 13.20
CA ILE A 139 17.55 -4.40 13.16
C ILE A 139 17.60 -3.85 14.60
N PRO A 140 18.50 -2.90 14.92
CA PRO A 140 18.66 -2.38 16.27
C PRO A 140 17.38 -1.71 16.82
N GLU A 141 17.15 -1.82 18.13
CA GLU A 141 15.90 -1.35 18.76
C GLU A 141 15.68 0.17 18.58
N ASN A 142 16.75 0.98 18.66
CA ASN A 142 16.66 2.41 18.40
C ASN A 142 16.19 2.73 16.97
N ILE A 143 16.51 1.86 16.01
CA ILE A 143 16.05 1.99 14.63
C ILE A 143 14.60 1.51 14.51
N LYS A 144 14.19 0.46 15.22
CA LYS A 144 12.79 0.03 15.30
C LYS A 144 11.88 1.13 15.86
N VAL A 145 12.33 1.85 16.89
CA VAL A 145 11.63 3.03 17.43
C VAL A 145 11.46 4.12 16.37
N ASN A 146 12.50 4.41 15.58
CA ASN A 146 12.40 5.39 14.49
C ASN A 146 11.42 4.93 13.39
N ILE A 147 11.45 3.64 13.03
CA ILE A 147 10.51 3.07 12.05
C ILE A 147 9.07 3.15 12.58
N GLN A 148 8.84 2.83 13.85
CA GLN A 148 7.54 3.00 14.50
C GLN A 148 7.05 4.45 14.41
N ALA A 149 7.88 5.42 14.79
CA ALA A 149 7.53 6.84 14.73
C ALA A 149 7.20 7.27 13.29
N GLY A 150 8.01 6.83 12.32
CA GLY A 150 7.80 7.13 10.91
C GLY A 150 6.49 6.54 10.36
N LEU A 151 6.18 5.29 10.70
CA LEU A 151 4.92 4.65 10.31
C LEU A 151 3.70 5.30 10.98
N SER A 152 3.79 5.66 12.26
CA SER A 152 2.73 6.37 12.97
C SER A 152 2.42 7.72 12.32
N GLU A 153 3.42 8.42 11.81
CA GLU A 153 3.20 9.68 11.08
C GLU A 153 2.59 9.44 9.69
N ILE A 154 3.01 8.38 8.98
CA ILE A 154 2.35 7.99 7.72
C ILE A 154 0.86 7.69 7.95
N HIS A 155 0.50 7.04 9.07
CA HIS A 155 -0.90 6.85 9.45
C HIS A 155 -1.60 8.18 9.75
N GLN A 156 -0.93 9.13 10.42
CA GLN A 156 -1.49 10.46 10.67
C GLN A 156 -1.79 11.25 9.39
N ASN A 157 -1.08 10.99 8.30
CA ASN A 157 -1.33 11.63 7.01
C ASN A 157 -2.77 11.40 6.48
N ILE A 158 -3.47 10.36 6.93
CA ILE A 158 -4.90 10.14 6.60
C ILE A 158 -5.75 11.37 6.95
N ARG A 159 -5.42 12.08 8.05
CA ARG A 159 -6.14 13.29 8.46
C ARG A 159 -6.02 14.42 7.44
N HIS A 160 -4.92 14.46 6.69
CA HIS A 160 -4.69 15.41 5.60
C HIS A 160 -5.19 14.89 4.26
N ALA A 161 -5.49 13.60 4.16
CA ALA A 161 -5.98 12.95 2.95
C ALA A 161 -7.46 13.25 2.65
N GLN A 162 -8.15 14.02 3.51
CA GLN A 162 -9.54 14.44 3.34
C GLN A 162 -10.50 13.27 3.10
N THR A 163 -10.35 12.21 3.90
CA THR A 163 -11.18 11.00 3.78
C THR A 163 -11.58 10.46 5.15
N GLU A 164 -12.75 9.83 5.19
CA GLU A 164 -13.23 9.01 6.32
C GLU A 164 -12.93 7.52 6.09
N ASP A 165 -12.37 7.16 4.93
CA ASP A 165 -11.99 5.80 4.61
C ASP A 165 -10.77 5.35 5.41
N PRO A 166 -10.63 4.03 5.67
CA PRO A 166 -9.50 3.51 6.42
C PRO A 166 -8.21 3.49 5.57
N LEU A 167 -7.08 3.40 6.28
CA LEU A 167 -5.80 2.99 5.74
C LEU A 167 -5.71 1.46 5.72
N PHE A 168 -5.25 0.91 4.62
CA PHE A 168 -5.02 -0.50 4.41
C PHE A 168 -3.52 -0.79 4.56
N ILE A 169 -3.14 -1.78 5.36
CA ILE A 169 -1.74 -2.19 5.51
C ILE A 169 -1.61 -3.70 5.36
N CYS A 170 -0.55 -4.15 4.69
CA CYS A 170 -0.19 -5.56 4.55
C CYS A 170 1.30 -5.69 4.26
N GLY A 171 1.92 -6.80 4.69
CA GLY A 171 3.32 -7.04 4.40
C GLY A 171 3.71 -8.51 4.31
N GLN A 172 4.92 -8.75 3.86
CA GLN A 172 5.52 -10.08 3.79
C GLN A 172 7.05 -10.00 3.90
N HIS A 173 7.63 -10.88 4.70
CA HIS A 173 9.06 -11.17 4.72
C HIS A 173 9.39 -12.26 3.68
N PHE A 174 10.43 -12.02 2.90
CA PHE A 174 11.00 -12.93 1.91
C PHE A 174 12.41 -13.31 2.34
N PRO A 175 12.59 -14.36 3.18
CA PRO A 175 13.91 -14.75 3.72
C PRO A 175 14.97 -14.94 2.63
N THR A 176 14.63 -15.64 1.53
CA THR A 176 15.56 -15.89 0.43
C THR A 176 15.99 -14.62 -0.30
N LYS A 177 15.09 -13.62 -0.40
CA LYS A 177 15.39 -12.33 -1.04
C LYS A 177 16.05 -11.34 -0.07
N LYS A 178 16.08 -11.67 1.22
CA LYS A 178 16.55 -10.80 2.30
C LYS A 178 15.80 -9.46 2.29
N GLU A 179 14.49 -9.53 2.14
CA GLU A 179 13.62 -8.37 2.00
C GLU A 179 12.34 -8.55 2.81
N LEU A 180 11.89 -7.50 3.49
CA LEU A 180 10.53 -7.38 4.00
C LEU A 180 9.84 -6.26 3.24
N LYS A 181 8.68 -6.57 2.66
CA LYS A 181 7.87 -5.63 1.90
C LYS A 181 6.64 -5.27 2.70
N LEU A 182 6.37 -3.99 2.85
CA LEU A 182 5.21 -3.43 3.53
C LEU A 182 4.54 -2.43 2.60
N THR A 183 3.22 -2.50 2.47
CA THR A 183 2.43 -1.53 1.70
C THR A 183 1.37 -0.94 2.61
N LEU A 184 1.26 0.39 2.57
CA LEU A 184 0.19 1.17 3.19
C LEU A 184 -0.57 1.90 2.07
N VAL A 185 -1.90 1.87 2.10
CA VAL A 185 -2.75 2.54 1.10
C VAL A 185 -3.86 3.31 1.78
N ASP A 186 -3.93 4.61 1.54
CA ASP A 186 -5.09 5.43 1.89
C ASP A 186 -5.98 5.67 0.68
N LEU A 187 -7.24 6.02 0.95
CA LEU A 187 -8.27 6.30 -0.04
C LEU A 187 -8.64 7.79 -0.09
N GLY A 188 -7.69 8.69 0.15
CA GLY A 188 -7.93 10.12 0.15
C GLY A 188 -7.68 10.85 -1.17
N CYS A 189 -7.52 12.17 -1.09
CA CYS A 189 -7.25 13.06 -2.22
C CYS A 189 -5.80 13.00 -2.74
N GLY A 190 -4.92 12.28 -2.04
CA GLY A 190 -3.48 12.25 -2.35
C GLY A 190 -2.75 13.52 -1.91
N TYR A 191 -1.56 13.74 -2.45
CA TYR A 191 -0.68 14.83 -2.02
C TYR A 191 -0.87 16.14 -2.77
N LEU A 192 -1.26 16.09 -4.04
CA LEU A 192 -1.27 17.28 -4.90
C LEU A 192 -2.23 18.36 -4.43
N GLU A 193 -3.49 18.02 -4.15
CA GLU A 193 -4.51 19.01 -3.80
C GLU A 193 -4.19 19.75 -2.48
N PRO A 194 -3.87 19.07 -1.35
CA PRO A 194 -3.49 19.75 -0.11
C PRO A 194 -2.22 20.60 -0.25
N ILE A 195 -1.19 20.09 -0.93
CA ILE A 195 0.10 20.78 -1.08
C ILE A 195 -0.02 21.97 -2.03
N ARG A 196 -0.74 21.83 -3.14
CA ARG A 196 -1.00 22.94 -4.07
C ARG A 196 -1.71 24.08 -3.35
N LYS A 197 -2.73 23.77 -2.53
CA LYS A 197 -3.43 24.77 -1.71
C LYS A 197 -2.48 25.45 -0.74
N PHE A 198 -1.67 24.68 -0.02
CA PHE A 198 -0.70 25.18 0.95
C PHE A 198 0.36 26.09 0.31
N THR A 199 0.88 25.70 -0.84
CA THR A 199 1.94 26.41 -1.58
C THR A 199 1.40 27.52 -2.49
N SER A 200 0.12 27.89 -2.38
CA SER A 200 -0.53 28.89 -3.23
C SER A 200 -0.32 28.65 -4.74
N GLY A 201 -0.35 27.38 -5.15
CA GLY A 201 -0.21 26.97 -6.54
C GLY A 201 1.22 26.75 -7.03
N ALA A 202 2.26 26.98 -6.22
CA ALA A 202 3.65 26.79 -6.64
C ALA A 202 3.99 25.33 -6.98
N ILE A 203 3.29 24.38 -6.36
CA ILE A 203 3.37 22.94 -6.70
C ILE A 203 2.17 22.57 -7.57
N SER A 204 2.44 22.05 -8.76
CA SER A 204 1.41 21.91 -9.80
C SER A 204 1.22 20.47 -10.29
N THR A 205 2.18 19.58 -10.10
CA THR A 205 2.10 18.18 -10.54
C THR A 205 2.15 17.18 -9.38
N ASP A 206 1.58 15.98 -9.59
CA ASP A 206 1.60 14.92 -8.57
C ASP A 206 3.02 14.54 -8.14
N ILE A 207 3.96 14.46 -9.10
CA ILE A 207 5.35 14.13 -8.80
C ILE A 207 6.06 15.24 -8.01
N GLU A 208 5.77 16.51 -8.30
CA GLU A 208 6.28 17.63 -7.50
C GLU A 208 5.71 17.60 -6.08
N ALA A 209 4.42 17.28 -5.92
CA ALA A 209 3.78 17.16 -4.62
C ALA A 209 4.38 16.00 -3.80
N ILE A 210 4.66 14.85 -4.41
CA ILE A 210 5.37 13.75 -3.76
C ILE A 210 6.77 14.18 -3.32
N ARG A 211 7.54 14.82 -4.21
CA ARG A 211 8.87 15.33 -3.88
C ARG A 211 8.82 16.37 -2.76
N TRP A 212 7.83 17.26 -2.77
CA TRP A 212 7.60 18.26 -1.73
C TRP A 212 7.32 17.60 -0.38
N ALA A 213 6.48 16.56 -0.34
CA ALA A 213 6.20 15.81 0.90
C ALA A 213 7.45 15.11 1.47
N LEU A 214 8.39 14.74 0.60
CA LEU A 214 9.61 14.02 0.95
C LEU A 214 10.77 14.92 1.43
N THR A 215 10.74 16.25 1.21
CA THR A 215 11.82 17.14 1.66
C THR A 215 11.85 17.29 3.18
N GLY A 216 10.69 17.16 3.84
CA GLY A 216 10.52 17.34 5.28
C GLY A 216 10.97 18.73 5.72
N TYR A 217 10.05 19.69 5.73
CA TYR A 217 10.36 21.07 6.08
C TYR A 217 10.76 21.22 7.56
N ASN A 218 11.81 22.00 7.79
CA ASN A 218 12.41 22.33 9.09
C ASN A 218 12.06 23.76 9.56
N SER A 219 11.06 24.43 8.98
CA SER A 219 10.83 25.86 9.22
C SER A 219 9.76 26.12 10.28
N ILE A 220 10.19 26.85 11.31
CA ILE A 220 9.57 27.36 12.55
C ILE A 220 8.15 27.96 12.47
N ASP A 221 7.45 27.97 11.32
CA ASP A 221 6.16 28.67 11.12
C ASP A 221 4.95 27.76 10.82
N LEU A 222 4.96 26.50 11.25
CA LEU A 222 3.86 25.56 10.96
C LEU A 222 3.44 24.73 12.17
N ALA A 223 3.01 25.40 13.24
CA ALA A 223 2.42 24.73 14.40
C ALA A 223 1.21 23.84 14.05
N GLU A 224 0.53 24.09 12.92
CA GLU A 224 -0.59 23.30 12.41
C GLU A 224 -0.19 22.16 11.44
N PHE A 225 1.04 22.16 10.92
CA PHE A 225 1.54 21.18 9.94
C PHE A 225 2.76 20.42 10.51
N LYS A 226 2.54 19.67 11.58
CA LYS A 226 3.52 18.69 12.11
C LYS A 226 3.60 17.45 11.20
N GLY A 227 3.92 17.63 9.92
CA GLY A 227 3.99 16.53 8.94
C GLY A 227 5.27 16.57 8.11
N GLY A 228 5.82 15.40 7.77
CA GLY A 228 6.97 15.20 6.91
C GLY A 228 8.22 14.63 7.59
N MET A 229 8.26 14.53 8.92
CA MET A 229 9.38 13.89 9.62
C MET A 229 9.39 12.38 9.43
N GLY A 230 8.23 11.74 9.39
CA GLY A 230 8.10 10.29 9.34
C GLY A 230 8.40 9.72 7.96
N LEU A 231 7.93 10.39 6.90
CA LEU A 231 8.34 10.07 5.53
C LEU A 231 9.85 10.22 5.35
N LYS A 232 10.43 11.28 5.94
CA LYS A 232 11.88 11.51 5.93
C LYS A 232 12.64 10.45 6.72
N VAL A 233 12.14 10.02 7.87
CA VAL A 233 12.73 8.96 8.69
C VAL A 233 12.75 7.63 7.93
N ILE A 234 11.62 7.22 7.35
CA ILE A 234 11.53 5.99 6.55
C ILE A 234 12.41 6.07 5.31
N ARG A 235 12.36 7.20 4.57
CA ARG A 235 13.23 7.43 3.40
C ARG A 235 14.71 7.34 3.77
N ASN A 236 15.15 8.01 4.83
CA ASN A 236 16.53 8.01 5.28
C ASN A 236 16.99 6.60 5.70
N TYR A 237 16.13 5.87 6.41
CA TYR A 237 16.40 4.48 6.76
C TYR A 237 16.57 3.61 5.52
N CYS A 238 15.66 3.67 4.54
CA CYS A 238 15.75 2.90 3.30
C CYS A 238 17.01 3.26 2.51
N SER A 239 17.33 4.55 2.40
CA SER A 239 18.55 5.03 1.73
C SER A 239 19.82 4.51 2.39
N GLY A 240 19.90 4.55 3.73
CA GLY A 240 21.08 4.10 4.48
C GLY A 240 21.24 2.58 4.57
N SER A 241 20.15 1.82 4.53
CA SER A 241 20.14 0.35 4.64
C SER A 241 20.18 -0.38 3.29
N GLY A 242 20.12 0.35 2.17
CA GLY A 242 19.96 -0.25 0.84
C GLY A 242 18.55 -0.76 0.54
N GLY A 243 17.57 -0.44 1.42
CA GLY A 243 16.15 -0.61 1.16
C GLY A 243 15.63 0.30 0.04
N THR A 244 14.32 0.19 -0.22
CA THR A 244 13.62 1.00 -1.22
C THR A 244 12.36 1.59 -0.61
N PHE A 245 12.12 2.87 -0.90
CA PHE A 245 10.90 3.57 -0.56
C PHE A 245 10.20 4.00 -1.84
N GLN A 246 8.89 3.76 -1.96
CA GLN A 246 8.10 4.14 -3.13
C GLN A 246 6.83 4.83 -2.67
N ILE A 247 6.44 5.88 -3.39
CA ILE A 247 5.18 6.59 -3.19
C ILE A 247 4.50 6.72 -4.55
N CYS A 248 3.23 6.32 -4.61
CA CYS A 248 2.33 6.66 -5.71
C CYS A 248 1.19 7.51 -5.17
N SER A 249 0.95 8.67 -5.79
CA SER A 249 -0.18 9.56 -5.48
C SER A 249 -0.64 10.25 -6.75
N GLY A 250 -1.96 10.25 -7.02
CA GLY A 250 -2.49 10.70 -8.31
C GLY A 250 -1.86 9.92 -9.47
N THR A 251 -1.34 10.62 -10.48
CA THR A 251 -0.59 9.98 -11.58
C THR A 251 0.91 9.87 -11.30
N GLY A 252 1.40 10.42 -10.20
CA GLY A 252 2.83 10.45 -9.87
C GLY A 252 3.29 9.15 -9.24
N PHE A 253 4.39 8.58 -9.76
CA PHE A 253 5.14 7.51 -9.11
C PHE A 253 6.57 7.96 -8.82
N TRP A 254 6.94 7.92 -7.54
CA TRP A 254 8.29 8.17 -7.08
C TRP A 254 8.85 6.89 -6.46
N ASP A 255 10.12 6.59 -6.77
CA ASP A 255 10.91 5.61 -6.02
C ASP A 255 12.25 6.22 -5.60
N SER A 256 12.83 5.68 -4.53
CA SER A 256 14.14 6.10 -4.02
C SER A 256 15.32 5.73 -4.94
N TYR A 257 15.16 4.88 -5.96
CA TYR A 257 16.20 4.65 -6.97
C TYR A 257 16.38 5.84 -7.91
N GLN A 258 15.33 6.65 -8.13
CA GLN A 258 15.43 7.91 -8.88
C GLN A 258 16.48 8.86 -8.27
N GLU A 259 16.72 8.78 -6.96
CA GLU A 259 17.73 9.58 -6.25
C GLU A 259 19.16 9.07 -6.43
N ARG A 260 19.33 7.83 -6.89
CA ARG A 260 20.64 7.18 -7.09
C ARG A 260 21.21 7.39 -8.51
N GLY A 261 20.72 8.40 -9.23
CA GLY A 261 21.19 8.74 -10.59
C GLY A 261 20.62 7.86 -11.72
N ASN A 262 19.78 6.88 -11.40
CA ASN A 262 19.06 6.07 -12.38
C ASN A 262 17.74 6.76 -12.75
N PHE A 263 17.84 7.84 -13.53
CA PHE A 263 16.69 8.55 -14.05
C PHE A 263 15.86 7.59 -14.92
N LYS A 264 14.70 7.18 -14.43
CA LYS A 264 13.68 6.52 -15.24
C LYS A 264 12.65 7.58 -15.65
N PRO A 265 12.07 7.49 -16.87
CA PRO A 265 11.11 8.47 -17.35
C PRO A 265 9.98 8.65 -16.34
N ASN A 266 9.37 9.85 -16.29
CA ASN A 266 8.22 10.16 -15.43
C ASN A 266 7.19 9.04 -15.56
N TYR A 267 7.18 8.13 -14.58
CA TYR A 267 6.25 7.03 -14.52
C TYR A 267 4.90 7.61 -14.19
N VAL A 268 4.08 7.78 -15.23
CA VAL A 268 2.70 8.21 -15.12
C VAL A 268 1.87 6.97 -14.88
N ILE A 269 1.25 6.88 -13.71
CA ILE A 269 0.23 5.86 -13.49
C ILE A 269 -1.05 6.36 -14.14
N ASP A 270 -1.55 5.61 -15.12
CA ASP A 270 -2.89 5.80 -15.65
C ASP A 270 -3.87 5.27 -14.60
N SER A 271 -4.27 6.16 -13.68
CA SER A 271 -5.04 5.79 -12.49
C SER A 271 -6.32 6.61 -12.39
N SER A 272 -7.45 5.91 -12.36
CA SER A 272 -8.70 6.43 -11.80
C SER A 272 -8.78 6.30 -10.27
N PHE A 273 -7.84 5.59 -9.65
CA PHE A 273 -7.77 5.39 -8.21
C PHE A 273 -7.19 6.64 -7.55
N LYS A 274 -7.97 7.28 -6.66
CA LYS A 274 -7.55 8.42 -5.84
C LYS A 274 -7.00 7.94 -4.50
N GLY A 275 -5.87 8.45 -4.04
CA GLY A 275 -5.27 8.06 -2.76
C GLY A 275 -3.76 8.01 -2.85
N THR A 276 -3.13 7.52 -1.78
CA THR A 276 -1.68 7.34 -1.75
C THR A 276 -1.33 5.90 -1.45
N ILE A 277 -0.40 5.35 -2.23
CA ILE A 277 0.22 4.05 -2.01
C ILE A 277 1.64 4.30 -1.55
N THR A 278 1.99 3.77 -0.39
CA THR A 278 3.33 3.84 0.18
C THR A 278 3.89 2.42 0.30
N ASN A 279 4.93 2.11 -0.47
CA ASN A 279 5.65 0.84 -0.34
C ASN A 279 6.98 1.06 0.35
N ILE A 280 7.29 0.20 1.32
CA ILE A 280 8.55 0.18 2.04
C ILE A 280 9.14 -1.23 1.89
N ILE A 281 10.32 -1.30 1.29
CA ILE A 281 11.09 -2.53 1.11
C ILE A 281 12.31 -2.42 2.02
N PHE A 282 12.23 -3.07 3.18
CA PHE A 282 13.31 -3.18 4.14
C PHE A 282 14.29 -4.25 3.66
N LYS A 283 15.60 -3.97 3.72
CA LYS A 283 16.61 -5.02 3.60
C LYS A 283 16.72 -5.76 4.92
N THR A 284 16.69 -7.08 4.83
CA THR A 284 16.84 -7.99 5.96
C THR A 284 18.17 -8.73 5.83
N ASN A 285 18.53 -9.53 6.83
CA ASN A 285 19.71 -10.40 6.75
C ASN A 285 19.47 -11.67 5.95
#